data_AF-A0AAD5AEB9-F1
#
_entry.id   AF-A0AAD5AEB9-F1
#
_cell.length_a   1.000
_cell.length_b   1.000
_cell.length_c   1.000
_cell.angle_alpha   90.00
_cell.angle_beta   90.00
_cell.angle_gamma   90.00
#
_symmetry.space_group_name_H-M   'P 1'
#
loop_
_entity.id
_entity.type
_entity.pdbx_description
1 polymer ?
#
loop_
_entity_poly.entity_id
_entity_poly.type
_entity_poly.pdbx_seq_one_letter_code
_entity_poly.pdbx_strand_id
1 'polypeptide(L)'
;MESLYIRFDSYDFDSDARFQDGLKKVNAPTCKEDLLKLKIYFYNRFFEPIDLSGYKEWCAVSDRSHQAAEEMSSVQDDFGTSNSEKVILPQTDMEAKSAQNIQLSFAEVFQMIQEGKEIPGLQKLDIKPCNQLPTSSQMPRKLKPWEK
;
A
#
# COMPACT_ATOMS: atom_id res chain seq x y z
N MET A 1 -21.40 7.49 26.36
CA MET A 1 -20.38 6.72 25.65
C MET A 1 -20.19 7.43 24.32
N GLU A 2 -19.08 8.15 24.15
CA GLU A 2 -18.82 8.85 22.87
C GLU A 2 -18.75 7.82 21.75
N SER A 3 -19.35 8.11 20.59
CA SER A 3 -19.20 7.21 19.46
C SER A 3 -17.75 7.27 18.98
N LEU A 4 -17.21 6.11 18.61
CA LEU A 4 -15.84 5.95 18.14
C LEU A 4 -15.48 6.91 16.99
N TYR A 5 -16.46 7.24 16.14
CA TYR A 5 -16.30 8.21 15.06
C TYR A 5 -16.13 9.66 15.55
N ILE A 6 -16.81 10.07 16.61
CA ILE A 6 -16.64 11.42 17.21
C ILE A 6 -15.23 11.57 17.78
N ARG A 7 -14.69 10.52 18.40
CA ARG A 7 -13.33 10.56 18.95
C ARG A 7 -12.26 10.65 17.87
N PHE A 8 -12.48 9.98 16.74
CA PHE A 8 -11.62 10.12 15.56
C PHE A 8 -11.70 11.52 14.96
N ASP A 9 -12.91 12.07 14.84
CA ASP A 9 -13.15 13.38 14.23
C ASP A 9 -12.57 14.55 15.07
N SER A 10 -12.61 14.41 16.40
CA SER A 10 -12.04 15.38 17.35
C SER A 10 -10.53 15.22 17.57
N TYR A 11 -9.89 14.22 16.98
CA TYR A 11 -8.45 14.01 17.14
C TYR A 11 -7.64 14.99 16.29
N ASP A 12 -6.73 15.71 16.94
CA ASP A 12 -5.86 16.69 16.28
C ASP A 12 -4.63 16.02 15.63
N PHE A 13 -4.78 15.68 14.35
CA PHE A 13 -3.71 15.12 13.52
C PHE A 13 -2.61 16.14 13.16
N ASP A 14 -2.89 17.44 13.26
CA ASP A 14 -1.94 18.49 12.87
C ASP A 14 -0.90 18.73 13.97
N SER A 15 -1.31 18.59 15.24
CA SER A 15 -0.41 18.69 16.39
C SER A 15 0.39 17.40 16.69
N ASP A 16 -0.02 16.22 16.20
CA ASP A 16 0.71 14.97 16.49
C ASP A 16 1.98 14.83 15.62
N ALA A 17 3.14 14.99 16.27
CA ALA A 17 4.45 14.90 15.63
C ALA A 17 4.70 13.56 14.90
N ARG A 18 4.15 12.44 15.39
CA ARG A 18 4.38 11.12 14.79
C ARG A 18 3.62 10.99 13.47
N PHE A 19 2.40 11.52 13.43
CA PHE A 19 1.60 11.56 12.22
C PHE A 19 2.27 12.46 11.18
N GLN A 20 2.69 13.67 11.58
CA GLN A 20 3.36 14.62 10.70
C GLN A 20 4.70 14.09 10.16
N ASP A 21 5.52 13.45 11.01
CA ASP A 21 6.77 12.84 10.56
C ASP A 21 6.56 11.62 9.66
N GLY A 22 5.47 10.88 9.87
CA GLY A 22 5.01 9.83 8.94
C GLY A 22 4.61 10.41 7.59
N LEU A 23 3.85 11.51 7.60
CA LEU A 23 3.36 12.18 6.39
C LEU A 23 4.49 12.70 5.50
N LYS A 24 5.61 13.15 6.09
CA LYS A 24 6.81 13.57 5.35
C LYS A 24 7.52 12.42 4.61
N LYS A 25 7.36 11.18 5.08
CA LYS A 25 8.01 9.99 4.50
C LYS A 25 7.18 9.33 3.41
N VAL A 26 5.87 9.50 3.46
CA VAL A 26 4.93 8.99 2.46
C VAL A 26 4.80 10.04 1.36
N ASN A 27 4.59 9.62 0.10
CA ASN A 27 4.28 10.57 -0.97
C ASN A 27 3.10 11.45 -0.55
N ALA A 28 3.19 12.75 -0.83
CA ALA A 28 2.14 13.70 -0.46
C ALA A 28 0.78 13.19 -0.96
N PRO A 29 -0.26 13.19 -0.10
CA PRO A 29 -1.58 12.70 -0.49
C PRO A 29 -2.11 13.54 -1.67
N THR A 30 -2.45 12.87 -2.77
CA THR A 30 -2.89 13.52 -4.01
C THR A 30 -4.32 14.03 -3.90
N CYS A 31 -5.13 13.40 -3.04
CA CYS A 31 -6.53 13.76 -2.82
C CYS A 31 -6.93 13.69 -1.35
N LYS A 32 -8.10 14.27 -1.03
CA LYS A 32 -8.68 14.26 0.32
C LYS A 32 -8.95 12.84 0.83
N GLU A 33 -9.28 11.91 -0.07
CA GLU A 33 -9.53 10.51 0.30
C GLU A 33 -8.26 9.79 0.77
N ASP A 34 -7.12 10.06 0.13
CA ASP A 34 -5.84 9.46 0.51
C ASP A 34 -5.41 9.95 1.89
N LEU A 35 -5.60 11.25 2.16
CA LEU A 35 -5.35 11.82 3.47
C LEU A 35 -6.26 11.17 4.53
N LEU A 36 -7.54 10.97 4.23
CA LEU A 36 -8.48 10.32 5.15
C LEU A 36 -8.09 8.87 5.43
N LYS A 37 -7.73 8.09 4.40
CA LYS A 37 -7.23 6.72 4.54
C LYS A 37 -6.00 6.67 5.44
N LEU A 38 -5.07 7.61 5.29
CA LEU A 38 -3.86 7.68 6.09
C LEU A 38 -4.15 8.04 7.55
N LYS A 39 -5.07 8.99 7.80
CA LYS A 39 -5.57 9.33 9.14
C LYS A 39 -6.19 8.11 9.83
N ILE A 40 -7.06 7.38 9.14
CA ILE A 40 -7.69 6.15 9.67
C ILE A 40 -6.64 5.07 9.93
N TYR A 41 -5.70 4.84 9.01
CA TYR A 41 -4.62 3.86 9.20
C TYR A 41 -3.79 4.17 10.45
N PHE A 42 -3.40 5.42 10.63
CA PHE A 42 -2.68 5.86 11.81
C PHE A 42 -3.50 5.66 13.08
N TYR A 43 -4.77 6.09 13.07
CA TYR A 43 -5.64 5.96 14.24
C TYR A 43 -5.86 4.50 14.64
N ASN A 44 -6.10 3.61 13.66
CA ASN A 44 -6.22 2.17 13.87
C ASN A 44 -4.96 1.53 14.44
N ARG A 45 -3.78 2.10 14.15
CA ARG A 45 -2.51 1.59 14.65
C ARG A 45 -2.30 1.83 16.14
N PHE A 46 -2.85 2.93 16.68
CA PHE A 46 -2.54 3.43 18.03
C PHE A 46 -3.74 3.47 18.98
N PHE A 47 -4.96 3.49 18.47
CA PHE A 47 -6.18 3.64 19.25
C PHE A 47 -7.12 2.46 19.01
N GLU A 48 -8.20 2.68 18.30
CA GLU A 48 -9.27 1.70 18.09
C GLU A 48 -9.52 1.52 16.59
N PRO A 49 -9.79 0.32 16.10
CA PRO A 49 -10.02 0.09 14.67
C PRO A 49 -11.32 0.75 14.21
N ILE A 50 -11.18 1.60 13.20
CA ILE A 50 -12.24 2.31 12.49
C ILE A 50 -12.22 1.87 11.04
N ASP A 51 -13.40 1.60 10.48
CA ASP A 51 -13.53 1.33 9.06
C ASP A 51 -13.79 2.62 8.26
N LEU A 52 -13.20 2.69 7.07
CA LEU A 52 -13.38 3.81 6.15
C LEU A 52 -14.83 3.89 5.66
N SER A 53 -15.47 2.75 5.38
CA SER A 53 -16.84 2.72 4.88
C SER A 53 -17.82 3.25 5.94
N GLY A 54 -17.72 2.73 7.17
CA GLY A 54 -18.54 3.15 8.30
C GLY A 54 -18.35 4.62 8.68
N TYR A 55 -17.12 5.15 8.60
CA TYR A 55 -16.90 6.58 8.83
C TYR A 55 -17.53 7.46 7.75
N LYS A 56 -17.44 7.08 6.47
CA LYS A 56 -18.10 7.82 5.37
C LYS A 56 -19.63 7.83 5.52
N GLU A 57 -20.21 6.70 5.92
CA GLU A 57 -21.65 6.62 6.21
C GLU A 57 -22.04 7.51 7.40
N TRP A 58 -21.24 7.51 8.46
CA TRP A 58 -21.44 8.38 9.62
C TRP A 58 -21.33 9.88 9.26
N CYS A 59 -20.36 10.26 8.43
CA CYS A 59 -20.27 11.63 7.90
C CYS A 59 -21.53 12.00 7.10
N ALA A 60 -22.01 11.11 6.22
CA ALA A 60 -23.22 11.38 5.43
C ALA A 60 -24.49 11.51 6.28
N VAL A 61 -24.58 10.85 7.44
CA VAL A 61 -25.68 11.01 8.42
C VAL A 61 -25.51 12.29 9.24
N SER A 62 -24.27 12.68 9.54
CA SER A 62 -23.96 13.90 10.30
C SER A 62 -24.18 15.16 9.44
N ASP A 63 -23.86 15.11 8.15
CA ASP A 63 -24.18 16.17 7.18
C ASP A 63 -25.69 16.40 7.06
N ARG A 64 -26.48 15.32 7.08
CA ARG A 64 -27.96 15.39 7.09
C ARG A 64 -28.53 16.06 8.35
N SER A 65 -27.80 16.03 9.46
CA SER A 65 -28.22 16.68 10.70
C SER A 65 -27.94 18.20 10.69
N HIS A 66 -27.09 18.68 9.78
CA HIS A 66 -26.81 20.09 9.54
C HIS A 66 -27.50 20.68 8.28
N GLN A 67 -28.12 19.86 7.43
CA GLN A 67 -28.77 20.27 6.17
C GLN A 67 -30.31 20.30 6.20
N ALA A 68 -30.95 20.37 7.37
CA ALA A 68 -32.42 20.55 7.45
C ALA A 68 -32.90 22.00 7.15
N ALA A 69 -32.03 22.90 6.69
CA ALA A 69 -32.37 24.32 6.53
C ALA A 69 -32.22 24.92 5.12
N GLU A 70 -31.57 24.27 4.14
CA GLU A 70 -31.42 24.88 2.80
C GLU A 70 -31.64 23.82 1.71
N GLU A 71 -32.79 23.94 1.06
CA GLU A 71 -33.34 23.10 0.02
C GLU A 71 -32.63 23.23 -1.34
N MET A 72 -32.58 22.11 -2.08
CA MET A 72 -32.86 21.97 -3.52
C MET A 72 -32.06 22.76 -4.58
N SER A 73 -31.31 22.05 -5.41
CA SER A 73 -31.25 22.18 -6.90
C SER A 73 -30.14 21.24 -7.43
N SER A 74 -30.45 20.07 -8.01
CA SER A 74 -30.88 19.77 -9.38
C SER A 74 -29.76 19.70 -10.45
N VAL A 75 -29.85 18.60 -11.20
CA VAL A 75 -29.39 18.33 -12.58
C VAL A 75 -28.09 17.52 -12.78
N GLN A 76 -28.30 16.44 -13.54
CA GLN A 76 -27.42 15.43 -14.10
C GLN A 76 -26.63 15.96 -15.32
N ASP A 77 -25.39 15.49 -15.46
CA ASP A 77 -24.63 15.33 -16.71
C ASP A 77 -23.53 14.29 -16.36
N ASP A 78 -23.04 13.35 -17.18
CA ASP A 78 -22.40 13.58 -18.47
C ASP A 78 -21.94 12.22 -19.06
N PHE A 79 -22.03 12.14 -20.38
CA PHE A 79 -21.29 11.40 -21.41
C PHE A 79 -20.71 9.98 -21.25
N GLY A 80 -20.92 9.20 -22.31
CA GLY A 80 -20.17 7.99 -22.64
C GLY A 80 -18.88 8.26 -23.42
N THR A 81 -18.02 7.23 -23.55
CA THR A 81 -16.91 7.13 -24.53
C THR A 81 -16.47 5.66 -24.56
N SER A 82 -16.87 4.90 -25.59
CA SER A 82 -16.04 4.51 -26.75
C SER A 82 -14.87 3.58 -26.42
N ASN A 83 -15.12 2.26 -26.49
CA ASN A 83 -14.08 1.23 -26.55
C ASN A 83 -13.36 1.31 -27.91
N SER A 84 -12.07 1.62 -27.90
CA SER A 84 -11.20 1.51 -29.08
C SER A 84 -10.26 0.32 -28.88
N GLU A 85 -10.53 -0.75 -29.62
CA GLU A 85 -9.59 -1.84 -29.85
C GLU A 85 -8.33 -1.29 -30.53
N LYS A 86 -7.16 -1.66 -30.01
CA LYS A 86 -5.92 -1.60 -30.79
C LYS A 86 -5.02 -2.78 -30.47
N VAL A 87 -5.16 -3.80 -31.31
CA VAL A 87 -4.16 -4.83 -31.62
C VAL A 87 -2.84 -4.16 -31.98
N ILE A 88 -1.70 -4.63 -31.43
CA ILE A 88 -0.40 -4.78 -32.11
C ILE A 88 0.50 -5.74 -31.30
N LEU A 89 0.92 -6.82 -31.97
CA LEU A 89 2.20 -7.52 -31.87
C LEU A 89 2.77 -7.59 -33.31
N PRO A 90 4.06 -7.92 -33.60
CA PRO A 90 5.13 -8.47 -32.74
C PRO A 90 6.54 -7.85 -33.00
N GLN A 91 7.60 -8.51 -32.50
CA GLN A 91 9.03 -8.54 -32.96
C GLN A 91 10.04 -7.65 -32.20
N THR A 92 10.87 -8.23 -31.30
CA THR A 92 12.19 -8.92 -31.42
C THR A 92 13.40 -8.00 -31.27
N ASP A 93 14.22 -8.39 -30.28
CA ASP A 93 15.65 -8.17 -30.04
C ASP A 93 16.26 -6.77 -29.86
N MET A 94 17.18 -6.76 -28.89
CA MET A 94 18.32 -5.86 -28.67
C MET A 94 18.20 -4.82 -27.53
N GLU A 95 18.97 -5.13 -26.49
CA GLU A 95 19.94 -4.23 -25.85
C GLU A 95 19.47 -3.27 -24.75
N ALA A 96 19.72 -3.74 -23.52
CA ALA A 96 20.15 -2.99 -22.34
C ALA A 96 20.08 -1.46 -22.44
N LYS A 97 18.92 -0.87 -22.13
CA LYS A 97 18.83 0.55 -21.77
C LYS A 97 17.75 0.81 -20.72
N SER A 98 18.26 1.12 -19.53
CA SER A 98 17.58 1.66 -18.36
C SER A 98 16.29 0.95 -17.92
N ALA A 99 16.42 0.12 -16.88
CA ALA A 99 15.33 -0.23 -15.98
C ALA A 99 14.82 1.05 -15.28
N GLN A 100 14.05 1.84 -16.02
CA GLN A 100 13.22 2.89 -15.47
C GLN A 100 12.07 2.20 -14.72
N ASN A 101 11.75 2.73 -13.55
CA ASN A 101 10.73 2.22 -12.62
C ASN A 101 9.34 2.31 -13.27
N ILE A 102 9.03 1.37 -14.16
CA ILE A 102 7.71 1.23 -14.77
C ILE A 102 6.84 0.49 -13.76
N GLN A 103 5.80 1.17 -13.28
CA GLN A 103 4.80 0.55 -12.42
C GLN A 103 3.90 -0.34 -13.27
N LEU A 104 4.10 -1.65 -13.21
CA LEU A 104 3.24 -2.65 -13.85
C LEU A 104 2.06 -3.01 -12.95
N SER A 105 0.93 -3.32 -13.55
CA SER A 105 -0.23 -3.83 -12.80
C SER A 105 0.00 -5.28 -12.35
N PHE A 106 -0.70 -5.72 -11.30
CA PHE A 106 -0.60 -7.10 -10.80
C PHE A 106 -0.93 -8.14 -11.89
N ALA A 107 -1.97 -7.89 -12.70
CA ALA A 107 -2.39 -8.79 -13.77
C ALA A 107 -1.28 -8.96 -14.82
N GLU A 108 -0.59 -7.88 -15.15
CA GLU A 108 0.48 -7.86 -16.13
C GLU A 108 1.72 -8.60 -15.62
N VAL A 109 2.11 -8.38 -14.35
CA VAL A 109 3.16 -9.17 -13.69
C VAL A 109 2.80 -10.66 -13.67
N PHE A 110 1.56 -11.01 -13.37
CA PHE A 110 1.10 -12.40 -13.37
C PHE A 110 1.17 -13.03 -14.77
N GLN A 111 0.76 -12.30 -15.80
CA GLN A 111 0.87 -12.76 -17.18
C GLN A 111 2.34 -12.98 -17.58
N MET A 112 3.24 -12.07 -17.19
CA MET A 112 4.68 -12.23 -17.44
C MET A 112 5.25 -13.49 -16.77
N ILE A 113 4.78 -13.83 -15.57
CA ILE A 113 5.14 -15.08 -14.88
C ILE A 113 4.65 -16.30 -15.67
N GLN A 114 3.39 -16.29 -16.12
CA GLN A 114 2.83 -17.40 -16.89
C GLN A 114 3.52 -17.60 -18.24
N GLU A 115 3.92 -16.50 -18.89
CA GLU A 115 4.65 -16.51 -20.16
C GLU A 115 6.15 -16.76 -19.99
N GLY A 116 6.66 -16.80 -18.75
CA GLY A 116 8.09 -16.99 -18.45
C GLY A 116 8.98 -15.81 -18.82
N LYS A 117 8.42 -14.60 -18.95
CA LYS A 117 9.15 -13.36 -19.26
C LYS A 117 9.86 -12.82 -18.02
N GLU A 118 10.97 -12.11 -18.24
CA GLU A 118 11.72 -11.48 -17.14
C GLU A 118 10.95 -10.29 -16.56
N ILE A 119 10.88 -10.22 -15.23
CA ILE A 119 10.18 -9.13 -14.53
C ILE A 119 11.13 -7.94 -14.35
N PRO A 120 10.74 -6.72 -14.79
CA PRO A 120 11.53 -5.52 -14.60
C PRO A 120 11.85 -5.26 -13.12
N GLY A 121 13.11 -4.89 -12.85
CA GLY A 121 13.59 -4.63 -11.49
C GLY A 121 14.01 -5.87 -10.71
N LEU A 122 13.80 -7.09 -11.23
CA LEU A 122 14.28 -8.31 -10.60
C LEU A 122 15.73 -8.62 -10.99
N GLN A 123 16.62 -8.69 -10.02
CA GLN A 123 18.02 -9.08 -10.24
C GLN A 123 18.18 -10.60 -10.08
N LYS A 124 18.61 -11.29 -11.13
CA LYS A 124 18.99 -12.71 -11.07
C LYS A 124 20.36 -12.81 -10.40
N LEU A 125 20.37 -13.30 -9.16
CA LEU A 125 21.62 -13.62 -8.47
C LEU A 125 22.12 -14.98 -8.97
N ASP A 126 23.40 -15.07 -9.33
CA ASP A 126 24.03 -16.35 -9.69
C ASP A 126 24.35 -17.16 -8.42
N ILE A 127 23.31 -17.68 -7.78
CA ILE A 127 23.43 -18.51 -6.59
C ILE A 127 23.75 -19.94 -7.03
N LYS A 128 24.96 -20.41 -6.73
CA LYS A 128 25.34 -21.81 -6.93
C LYS A 128 25.06 -22.61 -5.65
N PRO A 129 24.48 -23.82 -5.73
CA PRO A 129 24.38 -24.71 -4.59
C PRO A 129 25.77 -24.99 -4.00
N CYS A 130 25.95 -24.70 -2.72
CA CYS A 130 27.17 -25.05 -2.01
C CYS A 130 27.08 -26.53 -1.60
N ASN A 131 27.55 -27.44 -2.45
CA ASN A 131 27.63 -28.87 -2.15
C ASN A 131 28.89 -29.24 -1.35
N GLN A 132 29.49 -28.28 -0.64
CA GLN A 132 30.67 -28.54 0.17
C GLN A 132 30.28 -29.22 1.48
N LEU A 133 31.18 -30.07 1.99
CA LEU A 133 31.01 -30.69 3.30
C LEU A 133 30.97 -29.59 4.39
N PRO A 134 30.18 -29.80 5.46
CA PRO A 134 30.11 -28.83 6.55
C PRO A 134 31.49 -28.61 7.16
N THR A 135 31.81 -27.36 7.52
CA THR A 135 33.03 -27.04 8.27
C THR A 135 33.00 -27.72 9.63
N SER A 136 33.99 -28.56 9.91
CA SER A 136 34.12 -29.20 11.22
C SER A 136 34.44 -28.16 12.31
N SER A 137 33.81 -28.29 13.48
CA SER A 137 34.08 -27.42 14.62
C SER A 137 35.49 -27.65 15.15
N GLN A 138 36.30 -26.58 15.21
CA GLN A 138 37.59 -26.57 15.91
C GLN A 138 37.44 -26.13 17.38
N MET A 139 36.22 -25.84 17.84
CA MET A 139 35.98 -25.32 19.17
C MET A 139 36.09 -26.43 20.23
N PRO A 140 36.95 -26.29 21.25
CA PRO A 140 37.05 -27.28 22.32
C PRO A 140 35.75 -27.29 23.15
N ARG A 141 35.23 -28.49 23.43
CA ARG A 141 34.05 -28.64 24.31
C ARG A 141 34.43 -28.24 25.74
N LYS A 142 33.59 -27.41 26.37
CA LYS A 142 33.71 -27.17 27.83
C LYS A 142 33.29 -28.44 28.55
N LEU A 143 34.20 -29.02 29.32
CA LEU A 143 33.92 -30.18 30.15
C LEU A 143 32.91 -29.81 31.24
N LYS A 144 32.02 -30.76 31.55
CA LYS A 144 31.14 -30.64 32.71
C LYS A 144 31.97 -30.78 33.99
N PRO A 145 31.55 -30.16 35.11
CA PRO A 145 32.30 -30.22 36.37
C PRO A 145 32.58 -31.64 36.91
N TRP A 146 31.77 -32.62 36.51
CA TRP A 146 31.89 -34.03 36.91
C TRP A 146 32.62 -34.92 35.90
N GLU A 147 33.11 -34.37 34.78
CA GLU A 147 33.96 -35.09 33.82
C GLU A 147 35.45 -35.02 34.20
N LYS A 148 35.76 -34.83 35.49
CA LYS A 148 37.12 -34.91 36.05
C LYS A 148 37.47 -36.33 36.45
#